data_AF-A0A2E2K314-F1
#
_entry.id   AF-A0A2E2K314-F1
#
_cell.length_a   1.000
_cell.length_b   1.000
_cell.length_c   1.000
_cell.angle_alpha   90.00
_cell.angle_beta   90.00
_cell.angle_gamma   90.00
#
_symmetry.space_group_name_H-M   'P 1'
#
loop_
_entity.id
_entity.type
_entity.pdbx_description
1 polymer ?
#
loop_
_entity_poly.entity_id
_entity_poly.type
_entity_poly.pdbx_seq_one_letter_code
_entity_poly.pdbx_strand_id
1 'polypeptide(L)'
;MKRVVIAILLYGFAVNTAFSHEASTSYLYWHSEQPNTLRLDLALTDVMLHLTPETPPQLTWVELKNQADAIARHLVSDIVIRKGQAACELEAELSGLTEYADESFSVWQVHWQCPQEAGIFQPTTLDYRLLFNEDSLHRAVLTRHAPGMWLLPSGIHVLKPDSLPSTLLPPVSQNAAYGVLAALLTAGVLLIVRIRRLSSRQRA
;
A
#
# COMPACT_ATOMS: atom_id res chain seq x y z
N MET A 1 -3.35 16.71 -59.15
CA MET A 1 -4.46 16.87 -58.17
C MET A 1 -4.47 15.79 -57.10
N LYS A 2 -4.55 14.48 -57.41
CA LYS A 2 -4.55 13.40 -56.40
C LYS A 2 -3.38 13.43 -55.40
N ARG A 3 -2.15 13.72 -55.87
CA ARG A 3 -0.95 13.83 -55.00
C ARG A 3 -0.99 15.00 -54.01
N VAL A 4 -1.64 16.11 -54.40
CA VAL A 4 -1.80 17.28 -53.53
C VAL A 4 -2.86 17.00 -52.46
N VAL A 5 -3.96 16.34 -52.83
CA VAL A 5 -5.00 15.91 -51.88
C VAL A 5 -4.43 14.92 -50.85
N ILE A 6 -3.59 13.97 -51.28
CA ILE A 6 -2.93 13.02 -50.37
C ILE A 6 -1.96 13.74 -49.43
N ALA A 7 -1.18 14.71 -49.92
CA ALA A 7 -0.27 15.48 -49.09
C ALA A 7 -1.01 16.33 -48.04
N ILE A 8 -2.16 16.92 -48.39
CA ILE A 8 -3.01 17.69 -47.46
C ILE A 8 -3.62 16.77 -46.39
N LEU A 9 -4.08 15.57 -46.77
CA LEU A 9 -4.64 14.60 -45.83
C LEU A 9 -3.59 14.06 -44.84
N LEU A 10 -2.36 13.81 -45.31
CA LEU A 10 -1.27 13.35 -44.43
C LEU A 10 -0.80 14.45 -43.48
N TYR A 11 -0.78 15.71 -43.92
CA TYR A 11 -0.42 16.84 -43.06
C TYR A 11 -1.46 17.07 -41.95
N GLY A 12 -2.75 16.89 -42.24
CA GLY A 12 -3.83 16.99 -41.24
C GLY A 12 -3.77 15.92 -40.14
N PHE A 13 -3.21 14.74 -40.42
CA PHE A 13 -3.03 13.69 -39.41
C PHE A 13 -1.81 13.91 -38.50
N ALA A 14 -0.79 14.63 -38.97
CA ALA A 14 0.46 14.83 -38.23
C ALA A 14 0.38 15.94 -37.16
N VAL A 15 -0.65 16.78 -37.18
CA VAL A 15 -0.83 17.91 -36.23
C VAL A 15 -1.76 17.61 -35.06
N ASN A 16 -2.30 16.40 -34.95
CA ASN A 16 -2.97 16.00 -33.71
C ASN A 16 -1.90 15.63 -32.68
N THR A 17 -1.54 16.56 -31.82
CA THR A 17 -0.98 16.24 -30.50
C THR A 17 -2.05 15.46 -29.75
N ALA A 18 -2.02 14.14 -29.90
CA ALA A 18 -2.81 13.26 -29.06
C ALA A 18 -2.28 13.44 -27.64
N PHE A 19 -2.93 14.32 -26.87
CA PHE A 19 -2.86 14.29 -25.42
C PHE A 19 -3.48 12.97 -24.99
N SER A 20 -2.66 11.92 -25.01
CA SER A 20 -2.98 10.69 -24.32
C SER A 20 -2.93 11.03 -22.85
N HIS A 21 -4.04 11.50 -22.30
CA HIS A 21 -4.20 11.65 -20.87
C HIS A 21 -3.93 10.28 -20.24
N GLU A 22 -2.81 10.17 -19.52
CA GLU A 22 -2.49 8.98 -18.75
C GLU A 22 -3.57 8.80 -17.69
N ALA A 23 -4.07 7.58 -17.54
CA ALA A 23 -5.10 7.30 -16.53
C ALA A 23 -4.48 7.50 -15.14
N SER A 24 -5.22 8.13 -14.23
CA SER A 24 -4.74 8.40 -12.88
C SER A 24 -4.25 7.11 -12.22
N THR A 25 -3.07 7.15 -11.61
CA THR A 25 -2.44 5.96 -11.02
C THR A 25 -1.88 6.29 -9.64
N SER A 26 -2.14 5.41 -8.67
CA SER A 26 -1.53 5.45 -7.36
C SER A 26 -0.67 4.21 -7.13
N TYR A 27 0.41 4.34 -6.37
CA TYR A 27 1.28 3.22 -6.04
C TYR A 27 1.26 2.97 -4.53
N LEU A 28 1.04 1.71 -4.15
CA LEU A 28 0.96 1.30 -2.76
C LEU A 28 2.05 0.26 -2.51
N TYR A 29 2.83 0.46 -1.46
CA TYR A 29 3.93 -0.43 -1.09
C TYR A 29 3.75 -0.92 0.34
N TRP A 30 3.52 -2.22 0.48
CA TRP A 30 3.37 -2.87 1.78
C TRP A 30 4.48 -3.89 2.00
N HIS A 31 5.03 -3.92 3.22
CA HIS A 31 6.10 -4.83 3.60
C HIS A 31 5.75 -5.59 4.87
N SER A 32 5.95 -6.91 4.86
CA SER A 32 5.60 -7.77 6.00
C SER A 32 6.40 -7.51 7.29
N GLU A 33 7.56 -6.85 7.19
CA GLU A 33 8.39 -6.48 8.35
C GLU A 33 7.87 -5.24 9.07
N GLN A 34 7.11 -4.41 8.38
CA GLN A 34 6.39 -3.25 8.92
C GLN A 34 4.90 -3.44 8.68
N PRO A 35 4.28 -4.44 9.33
CA PRO A 35 2.97 -4.95 8.95
C PRO A 35 1.83 -3.95 9.09
N ASN A 36 2.03 -2.88 9.87
CA ASN A 36 1.04 -1.84 10.16
C ASN A 36 1.35 -0.50 9.46
N THR A 37 2.20 -0.55 8.43
CA THR A 37 2.59 0.62 7.63
C THR A 37 2.41 0.33 6.16
N LEU A 38 1.97 1.33 5.40
CA LEU A 38 1.82 1.30 3.96
C LEU A 38 2.31 2.63 3.39
N ARG A 39 3.25 2.57 2.44
CA ARG A 39 3.59 3.75 1.65
C ARG A 39 2.58 3.90 0.52
N LEU A 40 2.05 5.10 0.35
CA LEU A 40 1.12 5.49 -0.71
C LEU A 40 1.71 6.66 -1.48
N ASP A 41 1.90 6.48 -2.78
CA ASP A 41 2.37 7.52 -3.68
C ASP A 41 1.20 7.96 -4.56
N LEU A 42 0.90 9.26 -4.55
CA LEU A 42 -0.20 9.87 -5.29
C LEU A 42 0.33 10.97 -6.20
N ALA A 43 -0.05 10.91 -7.47
CA ALA A 43 0.29 11.93 -8.45
C ALA A 43 -0.16 13.30 -7.94
N LEU A 44 0.73 14.30 -8.03
CA LEU A 44 0.39 15.66 -7.57
C LEU A 44 -0.78 16.24 -8.37
N THR A 45 -0.89 15.88 -9.66
CA THR A 45 -2.02 16.25 -10.50
C THR A 45 -3.35 15.82 -9.89
N ASP A 46 -3.44 14.58 -9.41
CA ASP A 46 -4.66 14.03 -8.79
C ASP A 46 -4.95 14.71 -7.45
N VAL A 47 -3.92 14.95 -6.63
CA VAL A 47 -4.06 15.69 -5.37
C VAL A 47 -4.65 17.08 -5.65
N MET A 48 -4.15 17.78 -6.64
CA MET A 48 -4.60 19.13 -6.98
C MET A 48 -6.02 19.15 -7.54
N LEU A 49 -6.36 18.21 -8.42
CA LEU A 49 -7.68 18.16 -9.07
C LEU A 49 -8.79 17.73 -8.12
N HIS A 50 -8.48 16.84 -7.18
CA HIS A 50 -9.51 16.13 -6.42
C HIS A 50 -9.48 16.41 -4.93
N LEU A 51 -8.30 16.69 -4.37
CA LEU A 51 -8.14 16.87 -2.92
C LEU A 51 -8.01 18.34 -2.53
N THR A 52 -7.52 19.19 -3.44
CA THR A 52 -7.29 20.61 -3.18
C THR A 52 -7.71 21.50 -4.36
N PRO A 53 -8.95 21.40 -4.86
CA PRO A 53 -9.39 22.01 -6.12
C PRO A 53 -9.36 23.56 -6.13
N GLU A 54 -9.33 24.20 -4.96
CA GLU A 54 -9.23 25.66 -4.80
C GLU A 54 -7.78 26.18 -4.90
N THR A 55 -6.80 25.29 -5.09
CA THR A 55 -5.36 25.62 -5.11
C THR A 55 -4.95 26.01 -6.53
N PRO A 56 -4.00 26.95 -6.71
CA PRO A 56 -3.50 27.32 -8.03
C PRO A 56 -3.02 26.10 -8.83
N PRO A 57 -3.01 26.17 -10.17
CA PRO A 57 -2.62 25.07 -11.06
C PRO A 57 -1.14 24.64 -10.95
N GLN A 58 -0.40 25.18 -9.97
CA GLN A 58 0.96 24.81 -9.62
C GLN A 58 1.04 24.71 -8.10
N LEU A 59 1.01 23.49 -7.57
CA LEU A 59 1.15 23.24 -6.14
C LEU A 59 2.63 23.24 -5.76
N THR A 60 3.06 24.20 -4.96
CA THR A 60 4.41 24.21 -4.39
C THR A 60 4.52 23.23 -3.21
N TRP A 61 5.74 22.82 -2.88
CA TRP A 61 5.98 21.97 -1.70
C TRP A 61 5.48 22.60 -0.38
N VAL A 62 5.58 23.93 -0.26
CA VAL A 62 5.11 24.65 0.92
C VAL A 62 3.59 24.59 1.02
N GLU A 63 2.87 24.76 -0.09
CA GLU A 63 1.41 24.65 -0.12
C GLU A 63 0.94 23.23 0.17
N LEU A 64 1.59 22.22 -0.43
CA LEU A 64 1.29 20.81 -0.14
C LEU A 64 1.46 20.51 1.36
N LYS A 65 2.55 20.99 1.97
CA LYS A 65 2.77 20.85 3.41
C LYS A 65 1.70 21.55 4.25
N ASN A 66 1.32 22.76 3.87
CA ASN A 66 0.29 23.53 4.59
C ASN A 66 -1.10 22.85 4.52
N GLN A 67 -1.34 22.05 3.48
CA GLN A 67 -2.58 21.31 3.28
C GLN A 67 -2.49 19.85 3.75
N ALA A 68 -1.33 19.40 4.27
CA ALA A 68 -1.05 17.99 4.50
C ALA A 68 -2.09 17.30 5.41
N ASP A 69 -2.52 17.96 6.50
CA ASP A 69 -3.52 17.41 7.41
C ASP A 69 -4.90 17.26 6.76
N ALA A 70 -5.28 18.21 5.89
CA ALA A 70 -6.55 18.15 5.18
C ALA A 70 -6.56 17.03 4.14
N ILE A 71 -5.45 16.90 3.40
CA ILE A 71 -5.26 15.83 2.43
C ILE A 71 -5.25 14.48 3.17
N ALA A 72 -4.46 14.34 4.23
CA ALA A 72 -4.37 13.11 5.04
C ALA A 72 -5.74 12.61 5.49
N ARG A 73 -6.61 13.50 5.99
CA ARG A 73 -7.98 13.15 6.38
C ARG A 73 -8.81 12.58 5.23
N HIS A 74 -8.64 13.12 4.03
CA HIS A 74 -9.32 12.61 2.84
C HIS A 74 -8.74 11.27 2.39
N LEU A 75 -7.41 11.10 2.46
CA LEU A 75 -6.77 9.82 2.14
C LEU A 75 -7.31 8.69 3.00
N VAL A 76 -7.39 8.90 4.31
CA VAL A 76 -7.85 7.85 5.25
C VAL A 76 -9.36 7.67 5.27
N SER A 77 -10.16 8.54 4.63
CA SER A 77 -11.61 8.32 4.50
C SER A 77 -11.96 7.29 3.43
N ASP A 78 -11.11 7.15 2.41
CA ASP A 78 -11.33 6.20 1.29
C ASP A 78 -10.39 5.00 1.32
N ILE A 79 -9.60 4.86 2.39
CA ILE A 79 -8.77 3.69 2.65
C ILE A 79 -9.26 3.06 3.95
N VAL A 80 -9.63 1.78 3.89
CA VAL A 80 -10.08 1.04 5.07
C VAL A 80 -9.16 -0.15 5.29
N ILE A 81 -8.48 -0.17 6.43
CA ILE A 81 -7.82 -1.37 6.94
C ILE A 81 -8.73 -2.06 7.93
N ARG A 82 -8.89 -3.37 7.78
CA ARG A 82 -9.62 -4.21 8.74
C ARG A 82 -8.75 -5.33 9.24
N LYS A 83 -8.94 -5.69 10.51
CA LYS A 83 -8.43 -6.93 11.09
C LYS A 83 -9.62 -7.84 11.41
N GLY A 84 -9.85 -8.83 10.56
CA GLY A 84 -11.10 -9.58 10.53
C GLY A 84 -12.29 -8.64 10.28
N GLN A 85 -13.16 -8.49 11.29
CA GLN A 85 -14.33 -7.60 11.22
C GLN A 85 -14.14 -6.25 11.92
N ALA A 86 -13.01 -6.03 12.59
CA ALA A 86 -12.72 -4.76 13.23
C ALA A 86 -12.08 -3.80 12.22
N ALA A 87 -12.60 -2.58 12.11
CA ALA A 87 -11.91 -1.51 11.40
C ALA A 87 -10.73 -1.01 12.27
N CYS A 88 -9.62 -0.72 11.62
CA CYS A 88 -8.46 -0.12 12.28
C CYS A 88 -8.56 1.40 12.17
N GLU A 89 -8.03 2.10 13.16
CA GLU A 89 -7.83 3.55 13.09
C GLU A 89 -6.62 3.83 12.21
N LEU A 90 -6.75 4.78 11.28
CA LEU A 90 -5.72 5.12 10.30
C LEU A 90 -5.25 6.55 10.50
N GLU A 91 -3.95 6.75 10.29
CA GLU A 91 -3.32 8.06 10.18
C GLU A 91 -2.45 8.07 8.92
N ALA A 92 -2.33 9.23 8.26
CA ALA A 92 -1.46 9.40 7.10
C ALA A 92 -0.56 10.62 7.31
N GLU A 93 0.72 10.49 6.98
CA GLU A 93 1.73 11.54 7.10
C GLU A 93 2.39 11.80 5.75
N LEU A 94 2.48 13.06 5.34
CA LEU A 94 3.25 13.46 4.16
C LEU A 94 4.74 13.31 4.45
N SER A 95 5.38 12.34 3.78
CA SER A 95 6.77 11.98 4.00
C SER A 95 7.74 12.52 2.94
N GLY A 96 7.25 12.93 1.77
CA GLY A 96 8.11 13.45 0.72
C GLY A 96 7.46 13.62 -0.65
N LEU A 97 8.33 13.78 -1.65
CA LEU A 97 8.00 13.72 -3.07
C LEU A 97 8.84 12.63 -3.73
N THR A 98 8.31 12.02 -4.78
CA THR A 98 9.03 11.12 -5.68
C THR A 98 8.62 11.40 -7.12
N GLU A 99 9.33 10.82 -8.09
CA GLU A 99 8.99 10.95 -9.51
C GLU A 99 8.92 9.57 -10.14
N TYR A 100 7.92 9.37 -11.00
CA TYR A 100 7.80 8.19 -11.85
C TYR A 100 7.60 8.66 -13.29
N ALA A 101 8.50 8.22 -14.17
CA ALA A 101 8.61 8.75 -15.53
C ALA A 101 8.70 10.29 -15.53
N ASP A 102 7.67 10.98 -16.01
CA ASP A 102 7.61 12.44 -16.14
C ASP A 102 6.59 13.10 -15.19
N GLU A 103 6.08 12.38 -14.19
CA GLU A 103 5.12 12.89 -13.21
C GLU A 103 5.67 12.85 -11.77
N SER A 104 5.39 13.90 -11.01
CA SER A 104 5.73 14.01 -9.60
C SER A 104 4.60 13.48 -8.71
N PHE A 105 4.98 12.79 -7.65
CA PHE A 105 4.08 12.15 -6.70
C PHE A 105 4.37 12.65 -5.29
N SER A 106 3.30 12.90 -4.53
CA SER A 106 3.37 13.02 -3.07
C SER A 106 3.48 11.65 -2.42
N VAL A 107 4.39 11.51 -1.45
CA VAL A 107 4.66 10.26 -0.75
C VAL A 107 4.06 10.32 0.65
N TRP A 108 3.13 9.43 0.94
CA TRP A 108 2.43 9.33 2.21
C TRP A 108 2.79 8.04 2.93
N GLN A 109 3.02 8.13 4.25
CA GLN A 109 3.08 6.96 5.12
C GLN A 109 1.73 6.81 5.80
N VAL A 110 1.03 5.72 5.50
CA VAL A 110 -0.23 5.36 6.15
C VAL A 110 0.07 4.35 7.24
N HIS A 111 -0.31 4.67 8.45
CA HIS A 111 -0.18 3.82 9.63
C HIS A 111 -1.56 3.45 10.14
N TRP A 112 -1.66 2.26 10.77
CA TRP A 112 -2.92 1.88 11.41
C TRP A 112 -2.73 1.16 12.73
N GLN A 113 -3.74 1.31 13.58
CA GLN A 113 -3.87 0.62 14.85
C GLN A 113 -5.21 -0.08 14.90
N CYS A 114 -5.19 -1.41 15.05
CA CYS A 114 -6.41 -2.20 15.12
C CYS A 114 -6.82 -2.45 16.58
N PRO A 115 -8.12 -2.48 16.89
CA PRO A 115 -8.61 -2.78 18.24
C PRO A 115 -8.06 -4.12 18.76
N GLN A 116 -7.78 -4.19 20.07
CA GLN A 116 -7.18 -5.39 20.68
C GLN A 116 -8.10 -6.62 20.55
N GLU A 117 -9.41 -6.40 20.65
CA GLU A 117 -10.46 -7.40 20.51
C GLU A 117 -10.51 -8.06 19.13
N ALA A 118 -9.88 -7.46 18.10
CA ALA A 118 -9.76 -8.07 16.78
C ALA A 118 -8.97 -9.40 16.81
N GLY A 119 -8.17 -9.63 17.86
CA GLY A 119 -7.40 -10.85 18.03
C GLY A 119 -6.21 -10.95 17.07
N ILE A 120 -5.23 -11.80 17.41
CA ILE A 120 -3.98 -11.93 16.65
C ILE A 120 -4.07 -12.89 15.45
N PHE A 121 -5.12 -13.70 15.39
CA PHE A 121 -5.29 -14.76 14.38
C PHE A 121 -6.10 -14.31 13.16
N GLN A 122 -6.71 -13.12 13.20
CA GLN A 122 -7.52 -12.60 12.11
C GLN A 122 -6.65 -12.03 10.97
N PRO A 123 -7.08 -12.15 9.71
CA PRO A 123 -6.37 -11.55 8.59
C PRO A 123 -6.45 -10.02 8.67
N THR A 124 -5.46 -9.36 8.08
CA THR A 124 -5.49 -7.90 7.85
C THR A 124 -5.76 -7.65 6.37
N THR A 125 -6.80 -6.89 6.05
CA THR A 125 -7.24 -6.59 4.69
C THR A 125 -7.28 -5.09 4.44
N LEU A 126 -6.87 -4.69 3.24
CA LEU A 126 -6.95 -3.34 2.67
C LEU A 126 -8.11 -3.27 1.69
N ASP A 127 -9.06 -2.39 1.96
CA ASP A 127 -10.02 -1.89 0.98
C ASP A 127 -9.60 -0.48 0.57
N TYR A 128 -9.41 -0.27 -0.73
CA TYR A 128 -8.93 0.98 -1.30
C TYR A 128 -9.98 1.50 -2.26
N ARG A 129 -10.47 2.71 -2.01
CA ARG A 129 -11.50 3.37 -2.84
C ARG A 129 -11.12 4.78 -3.30
N LEU A 130 -9.97 5.26 -2.85
CA LEU A 130 -9.48 6.61 -3.11
C LEU A 130 -9.37 6.87 -4.63
N LEU A 131 -9.87 8.03 -5.05
CA LEU A 131 -9.94 8.52 -6.45
C LEU A 131 -10.86 7.75 -7.40
N PHE A 132 -11.52 6.66 -6.98
CA PHE A 132 -12.41 5.91 -7.88
C PHE A 132 -13.72 6.61 -8.21
N ASN A 133 -14.19 7.53 -7.35
CA ASN A 133 -15.39 8.31 -7.65
C ASN A 133 -15.08 9.45 -8.63
N GLU A 134 -13.86 9.95 -8.58
CA GLU A 134 -13.35 11.08 -9.36
C GLU A 134 -12.85 10.63 -10.73
N ASP A 135 -12.10 9.53 -10.77
CA ASP A 135 -11.65 8.86 -11.99
C ASP A 135 -11.96 7.36 -11.92
N SER A 136 -13.03 6.96 -12.60
CA SER A 136 -13.42 5.55 -12.74
C SER A 136 -12.38 4.66 -13.43
N LEU A 137 -11.41 5.25 -14.16
CA LEU A 137 -10.31 4.55 -14.80
C LEU A 137 -9.04 4.53 -13.93
N HIS A 138 -9.08 5.15 -12.75
CA HIS A 138 -7.96 5.16 -11.80
C HIS A 138 -7.50 3.73 -11.50
N ARG A 139 -6.20 3.57 -11.33
CA ARG A 139 -5.58 2.29 -10.97
C ARG A 139 -4.71 2.47 -9.74
N ALA A 140 -5.00 1.70 -8.70
CA ALA A 140 -4.11 1.56 -7.56
C ALA A 140 -3.21 0.32 -7.78
N VAL A 141 -1.90 0.48 -7.73
CA VAL A 141 -0.94 -0.61 -7.91
C VAL A 141 -0.32 -0.98 -6.57
N LEU A 142 -0.83 -2.05 -5.96
CA LEU A 142 -0.32 -2.60 -4.71
C LEU A 142 0.85 -3.55 -4.97
N THR A 143 2.04 -3.14 -4.57
CA THR A 143 3.23 -3.98 -4.47
C THR A 143 3.36 -4.51 -3.05
N ARG A 144 3.30 -5.82 -2.89
CA ARG A 144 3.55 -6.50 -1.60
C ARG A 144 4.93 -7.12 -1.60
N HIS A 145 5.68 -6.84 -0.53
CA HIS A 145 6.95 -7.48 -0.23
C HIS A 145 6.80 -8.33 1.04
N ALA A 146 6.69 -9.65 0.83
CA ALA A 146 6.40 -10.63 1.87
C ALA A 146 7.31 -11.87 1.74
N PRO A 147 8.65 -11.70 1.81
CA PRO A 147 9.58 -12.80 1.65
C PRO A 147 9.34 -13.86 2.73
N GLY A 148 9.31 -15.14 2.32
CA GLY A 148 9.08 -16.27 3.22
C GLY A 148 7.63 -16.50 3.66
N MET A 149 6.69 -15.61 3.29
CA MET A 149 5.27 -15.79 3.61
C MET A 149 4.56 -16.59 2.50
N TRP A 150 4.61 -17.91 2.60
CA TRP A 150 4.05 -18.84 1.60
C TRP A 150 2.54 -18.69 1.35
N LEU A 151 1.77 -18.31 2.36
CA LEU A 151 0.31 -18.09 2.23
C LEU A 151 -0.05 -16.79 1.50
N LEU A 152 0.89 -15.86 1.40
CA LEU A 152 0.69 -14.58 0.74
C LEU A 152 2.04 -14.10 0.17
N PRO A 153 2.46 -14.64 -0.99
CA PRO A 153 3.75 -14.33 -1.56
C PRO A 153 3.84 -12.86 -2.00
N SER A 154 5.07 -12.36 -2.13
CA SER A 154 5.35 -11.08 -2.77
C SER A 154 4.76 -11.02 -4.18
N GLY A 155 4.29 -9.84 -4.59
CA GLY A 155 3.67 -9.67 -5.90
C GLY A 155 3.07 -8.29 -6.11
N ILE A 156 2.56 -8.07 -7.31
CA ILE A 156 1.91 -6.82 -7.73
C ILE A 156 0.44 -7.12 -8.00
N HIS A 157 -0.45 -6.29 -7.46
CA HIS A 157 -1.90 -6.39 -7.61
C HIS A 157 -2.45 -5.03 -8.02
N VAL A 158 -3.30 -5.02 -9.05
CA VAL A 158 -3.97 -3.80 -9.49
C VAL A 158 -5.37 -3.76 -8.87
N LEU A 159 -5.64 -2.72 -8.09
CA LEU A 159 -6.91 -2.40 -7.48
C LEU A 159 -7.68 -1.45 -8.42
N LYS A 160 -8.98 -1.70 -8.51
CA LYS A 160 -9.98 -1.05 -9.38
C LYS A 160 -11.29 -0.93 -8.59
N PRO A 161 -12.28 -0.13 -9.03
CA PRO A 161 -13.51 0.11 -8.29
C PRO A 161 -14.23 -1.14 -7.75
N ASP A 162 -14.28 -2.22 -8.53
CA ASP A 162 -14.94 -3.48 -8.16
C ASP A 162 -14.01 -4.52 -7.52
N SER A 163 -12.81 -4.10 -7.08
CA SER A 163 -11.86 -5.02 -6.46
C SER A 163 -12.32 -5.41 -5.06
N LEU A 164 -12.24 -6.70 -4.76
CA LEU A 164 -12.40 -7.18 -3.39
C LEU A 164 -11.25 -6.66 -2.51
N PRO A 165 -11.46 -6.51 -1.18
CA PRO A 165 -10.41 -6.15 -0.26
C PRO A 165 -9.17 -7.06 -0.39
N SER A 166 -8.00 -6.45 -0.53
CA SER A 166 -6.73 -7.15 -0.66
C SER A 166 -6.22 -7.59 0.69
N THR A 167 -5.82 -8.87 0.81
CA THR A 167 -5.17 -9.34 2.04
C THR A 167 -3.73 -8.80 2.12
N LEU A 168 -3.40 -8.15 3.24
CA LEU A 168 -2.04 -7.71 3.58
C LEU A 168 -1.37 -8.74 4.50
N LEU A 169 -2.08 -9.23 5.51
CA LEU A 169 -1.62 -10.31 6.39
C LEU A 169 -2.62 -11.46 6.36
N PRO A 170 -2.19 -12.69 6.05
CA PRO A 170 -3.05 -13.86 6.12
C PRO A 170 -3.42 -14.17 7.58
N PRO A 171 -4.49 -14.95 7.82
CA PRO A 171 -4.81 -15.40 9.17
C PRO A 171 -3.68 -16.29 9.71
N VAL A 172 -3.32 -16.11 10.97
CA VAL A 172 -2.38 -17.00 11.66
C VAL A 172 -3.18 -18.21 12.15
N SER A 173 -2.78 -19.43 11.76
CA SER A 173 -3.46 -20.63 12.27
C SER A 173 -3.07 -20.88 13.74
N GLN A 174 -4.06 -21.22 14.57
CA GLN A 174 -3.81 -21.54 15.98
C GLN A 174 -2.84 -22.73 16.13
N ASN A 175 -2.95 -23.72 15.25
CA ASN A 175 -2.07 -24.90 15.24
C ASN A 175 -0.61 -24.54 14.95
N ALA A 176 -0.34 -23.55 14.10
CA ALA A 176 1.02 -23.06 13.87
C ALA A 176 1.57 -22.37 15.13
N ALA A 177 0.77 -21.57 15.83
CA ALA A 177 1.17 -20.90 17.06
C ALA A 177 1.49 -21.90 18.20
N TYR A 178 0.64 -22.92 18.38
CA TYR A 178 0.91 -24.00 19.34
C TYR A 178 2.13 -24.84 18.94
N GLY A 179 2.37 -25.04 17.63
CA GLY A 179 3.57 -25.73 17.13
C GLY A 179 4.86 -24.99 17.49
N VAL A 180 4.91 -23.66 17.34
CA VAL A 180 6.07 -22.84 17.73
C VAL A 180 6.29 -22.87 19.24
N LEU A 181 5.22 -22.73 20.03
CA LEU A 181 5.29 -22.83 21.49
C LEU A 181 5.80 -24.21 21.94
N ALA A 182 5.30 -25.29 21.35
CA ALA A 182 5.75 -26.65 21.65
C ALA A 182 7.23 -26.86 21.28
N ALA A 183 7.68 -26.31 20.15
CA ALA A 183 9.08 -26.36 19.73
C ALA A 183 10.00 -25.59 20.69
N LEU A 184 9.59 -24.40 21.16
CA LEU A 184 10.36 -23.62 22.13
C LEU A 184 10.42 -24.31 23.51
N LEU A 185 9.31 -24.88 23.97
CA LEU A 185 9.27 -25.63 25.22
C LEU A 185 10.15 -26.88 25.16
N THR A 186 10.09 -27.64 24.07
CA THR A 186 10.94 -28.83 23.89
C THR A 186 12.42 -28.47 23.80
N ALA A 187 12.78 -27.41 23.06
CA ALA A 187 14.14 -26.91 23.01
C ALA A 187 14.64 -26.45 24.40
N GLY A 188 13.80 -25.75 25.17
CA GLY A 188 14.11 -25.34 26.54
C GLY A 188 14.34 -26.53 27.48
N VAL A 189 13.48 -27.56 27.43
CA VAL A 189 13.65 -28.79 28.21
C VAL A 189 14.96 -29.51 27.84
N LEU A 190 15.26 -29.64 26.55
CA LEU A 190 16.50 -30.26 26.08
C LEU A 190 17.75 -29.49 26.56
N LEU A 191 17.69 -28.16 26.55
CA LEU A 191 18.76 -27.31 27.07
C LEU A 191 18.98 -27.54 28.57
N ILE A 192 17.91 -27.59 29.36
CA ILE A 192 17.98 -27.84 30.81
C ILE A 192 18.57 -29.23 31.11
N VAL A 193 18.13 -30.27 30.38
CA VAL A 193 18.65 -31.63 30.53
C VAL A 193 20.15 -31.67 30.19
N ARG A 194 20.56 -30.96 29.14
CA ARG A 194 21.97 -30.87 28.73
C ARG A 194 22.82 -30.15 29.79
N ILE A 195 22.33 -29.04 30.34
CA ILE A 195 23.00 -28.30 31.43
C ILE A 195 23.15 -29.18 32.67
N ARG A 196 22.11 -29.91 33.08
CA ARG A 196 22.18 -30.83 34.22
C ARG A 196 23.22 -31.93 34.02
N ARG A 197 23.25 -32.57 32.84
CA ARG A 197 24.25 -33.61 32.51
C ARG A 197 25.69 -33.07 32.50
N LEU A 198 25.90 -31.82 32.09
CA LEU A 198 27.21 -31.18 32.15
C LEU A 198 27.63 -30.91 33.60
N SER A 199 26.71 -30.44 34.45
CA SER A 199 26.99 -30.20 35.87
C SER A 199 27.31 -31.47 36.66
N SER A 200 26.69 -32.61 36.31
CA SER A 200 26.95 -33.89 36.96
C SER A 200 28.30 -34.50 36.57
N ARG A 201 28.80 -34.21 35.37
CA ARG A 201 30.13 -34.67 34.91
C ARG A 201 31.29 -33.89 35.50
N GLN A 202 31.09 -32.67 35.99
CA GLN A 202 32.13 -31.87 36.65
C GLN A 202 32.27 -32.18 38.15
N ARG A 203 31.35 -32.96 38.74
CA ARG A 203 31.36 -33.36 40.16
C ARG A 203 31.80 -34.81 40.38
N ALA A 204 32.11 -35.54 39.32
CA ALA A 204 32.68 -36.89 39.36
C ALA A 204 34.16 -36.81 38.96
#